data_AF-A0A2N3K4R2-F1
#
_entry.id   AF-A0A2N3K4R2-F1
#
_cell.length_a   1.000
_cell.length_b   1.000
_cell.length_c   1.000
_cell.angle_alpha   90.00
_cell.angle_beta   90.00
_cell.angle_gamma   90.00
#
_symmetry.space_group_name_H-M   'P 1'
#
loop_
_entity.id
_entity.type
_entity.pdbx_description
1 polymer ?
#
loop_
_entity_poly.entity_id
_entity_poly.type
_entity_poly.pdbx_seq_one_letter_code
_entity_poly.pdbx_strand_id
1 'polypeptide(L)' 'MNFPLVVADVTWHKSSYSNAGGNCVEVGRGVPGVVPFRDSKVEGGPVVAVGSAAWSAFVGGVRAQAPARA' A
#
# COMPACT_ATOMS: atom_id res chain seq x y z
N MET A 1 -0.99 13.89 -14.95
CA MET A 1 -1.57 13.98 -13.60
C MET A 1 -0.43 13.98 -12.59
N ASN A 2 -0.11 15.13 -12.00
CA ASN A 2 0.89 15.26 -10.95
C ASN A 2 0.13 15.43 -9.63
N PHE A 3 0.26 14.50 -8.69
CA PHE A 3 -0.37 14.60 -7.36
C PHE A 3 0.72 14.94 -6.31
N PRO A 4 1.20 16.19 -6.24
CA PRO A 4 2.25 16.59 -5.30
C PRO A 4 1.79 16.66 -3.84
N LEU A 5 0.52 16.36 -3.54
CA LEU A 5 -0.10 16.58 -2.22
C LEU A 5 -0.29 15.31 -1.36
N VAL A 6 0.08 14.13 -1.86
CA VAL A 6 -0.16 12.87 -1.12
C VAL A 6 0.93 12.57 -0.08
N VAL A 7 2.02 13.33 0.02
CA VAL A 7 3.16 12.92 0.88
C VAL A 7 3.24 13.65 2.22
N ALA A 8 2.64 14.84 2.37
CA ALA A 8 2.86 15.68 3.56
C ALA A 8 2.17 15.16 4.84
N ASP A 9 0.97 14.58 4.74
CA ASP A 9 0.18 14.09 5.89
C ASP A 9 -0.05 12.58 5.87
N VAL A 10 0.75 11.83 5.11
CA VAL A 10 0.62 10.38 5.05
C VAL A 10 1.42 9.71 6.15
N THR A 11 0.70 8.99 7.01
CA THR A 11 1.32 8.08 7.96
C THR A 11 1.59 6.75 7.26
N TRP A 12 2.87 6.47 6.99
CA TRP A 12 3.29 5.23 6.35
C TRP A 12 3.30 4.06 7.33
N HIS A 13 2.76 2.92 6.89
CA HIS A 13 2.82 1.67 7.63
C HIS A 13 3.55 0.61 6.82
N LYS A 14 4.72 0.21 7.32
CA LYS A 14 5.53 -0.88 6.76
C LYS A 14 4.87 -2.22 7.06
N SER A 15 4.77 -3.07 6.04
CA SER A 15 4.30 -4.45 6.18
C SER A 15 5.18 -5.24 7.15
N SER A 16 4.58 -6.07 8.01
CA SER A 16 5.31 -7.01 8.88
C SER A 16 6.06 -8.10 8.10
N TYR A 17 5.70 -8.32 6.84
CA TYR A 17 6.37 -9.27 5.96
C TYR A 17 7.59 -8.67 5.24
N SER A 18 7.78 -7.35 5.34
CA SER A 18 8.96 -6.67 4.81
C SER A 18 10.20 -7.09 5.60
N ASN A 19 11.07 -7.88 4.98
CA ASN A 19 12.33 -8.32 5.60
C ASN A 19 13.48 -8.23 4.58
N ALA A 20 14.69 -8.61 5.01
CA ALA A 20 15.87 -8.61 4.15
C ALA A 20 15.72 -9.51 2.90
N GLY A 21 14.81 -10.51 2.95
CA GLY A 21 14.52 -11.43 1.86
C GLY A 21 13.42 -10.97 0.89
N GLY A 22 12.71 -9.86 1.14
CA GLY A 22 11.71 -9.32 0.19
C GLY A 22 10.44 -8.74 0.81
N ASN A 23 9.40 -8.60 -0.03
CA ASN A 23 8.06 -8.10 0.30
C ASN A 23 7.98 -6.66 0.84
N CYS A 24 8.97 -5.83 0.50
CA CYS A 24 9.13 -4.48 1.02
C CYS A 24 8.04 -3.53 0.53
N VAL A 25 6.92 -3.49 1.24
CA VAL A 25 5.78 -2.61 0.94
C VAL A 25 5.42 -1.76 2.15
N GLU A 26 5.20 -0.47 1.89
CA GLU A 26 4.58 0.48 2.80
C GLU A 26 3.24 0.92 2.23
N VAL A 27 2.21 0.97 3.09
CA VAL A 27 0.88 1.50 2.75
C VAL A 27 0.65 2.77 3.55
N GLY A 28 0.24 3.84 2.88
CA GLY A 28 -0.07 5.10 3.52
C GLY A 28 -1.49 5.13 4.07
N ARG A 29 -1.64 5.72 5.25
CA ARG A 29 -2.91 5.98 5.93
C ARG A 29 -3.18 7.48 5.98
N GLY A 30 -4.44 7.85 6.20
CA GLY A 30 -4.85 9.25 6.36
C GLY A 30 -5.17 9.98 5.05
N VAL A 31 -5.24 9.27 3.92
CA VAL A 31 -5.63 9.86 2.62
C VAL A 31 -7.05 9.45 2.27
N PRO A 32 -8.03 10.37 2.31
CA PRO A 32 -9.41 10.05 1.91
C PRO A 32 -9.49 9.63 0.43
N GLY A 33 -10.26 8.58 0.15
CA GLY A 33 -10.60 8.17 -1.22
C GLY A 33 -9.53 7.36 -1.96
N VAL A 34 -8.28 7.34 -1.51
CA VAL A 34 -7.19 6.56 -2.12
C VAL A 34 -6.35 5.83 -1.09
N VAL A 35 -5.73 4.74 -1.53
CA VAL A 35 -4.77 3.96 -0.77
C VAL A 35 -3.43 4.08 -1.49
N PRO A 36 -2.52 4.96 -1.02
CA PRO A 36 -1.17 5.03 -1.54
C PRO A 36 -0.33 3.87 -1.00
N PHE A 37 0.53 3.30 -1.83
CA PHE A 37 1.56 2.35 -1.43
C PHE A 37 2.86 2.59 -2.20
N ARG A 38 3.98 2.19 -1.60
CA ARG A 38 5.32 2.34 -2.18
C ARG A 38 6.23 1.18 -1.77
N ASP A 39 7.36 1.06 -2.47
CA ASP A 39 8.45 0.17 -2.08
C ASP A 39 9.15 0.72 -0.83
N SER A 40 9.21 -0.06 0.25
CA SER A 40 9.85 0.38 1.49
C SER A 40 11.37 0.53 1.39
N LYS A 41 12.01 -0.02 0.34
CA LYS A 41 13.45 0.08 0.11
C LYS A 41 13.87 1.40 -0.51
N VAL A 42 12.92 2.09 -1.16
CA VAL A 42 13.20 3.32 -1.91
C VAL A 42 12.53 4.48 -1.19
N GLU A 43 13.20 4.98 -0.15
CA GLU A 43 12.76 6.19 0.55
C GLU A 43 12.63 7.36 -0.43
N GLY A 44 11.48 8.03 -0.43
CA GLY A 44 11.17 9.09 -1.40
C GLY A 44 10.91 8.62 -2.83
N GLY A 45 10.84 7.31 -3.06
CA GLY A 45 10.53 6.71 -4.36
C GLY A 45 9.08 6.93 -4.81
N PRO A 46 8.73 6.45 -6.01
CA PRO A 46 7.39 6.60 -6.58
C PRO A 46 6.29 6.02 -5.68
N VAL A 47 5.18 6.75 -5.57
CA VAL A 47 3.98 6.32 -4.85
C VAL A 47 2.90 5.93 -5.86
N VAL A 48 2.36 4.72 -5.72
CA VAL A 48 1.17 4.29 -6.47
C VAL A 48 -0.05 4.53 -5.61
N ALA A 49 -1.05 5.24 -6.12
CA ALA A 49 -2.30 5.50 -5.42
C ALA A 49 -3.46 4.84 -6.16
N VAL A 50 -4.22 3.99 -5.45
CA VAL A 50 -5.39 3.30 -5.99
C VAL A 50 -6.63 3.76 -5.24
N GLY A 51 -7.76 3.93 -5.93
CA GLY A 51 -9.03 4.28 -5.27
C GLY A 51 -9.43 3.26 -4.20
N SER A 52 -9.99 3.72 -3.09
CA SER A 52 -10.34 2.87 -1.93
C SER A 52 -11.27 1.70 -2.28
N ALA A 53 -12.22 1.92 -3.20
CA ALA A 53 -13.12 0.88 -3.68
C ALA A 53 -12.37 -0.22 -4.46
N ALA A 54 -11.50 0.17 -5.38
CA ALA A 54 -10.68 -0.78 -6.15
C ALA A 54 -9.70 -1.54 -5.26
N TRP A 55 -9.09 -0.86 -4.28
CA TRP A 55 -8.25 -1.50 -3.26
C TRP A 55 -9.02 -2.56 -2.47
N SER A 56 -10.24 -2.23 -2.02
CA SER A 56 -11.08 -3.15 -1.25
C SER A 56 -11.46 -4.39 -2.06
N ALA A 57 -11.85 -4.20 -3.33
CA ALA A 57 -12.15 -5.30 -4.24
C ALA A 57 -10.93 -6.20 -4.48
N PHE A 58 -9.76 -5.60 -4.71
CA PHE A 58 -8.50 -6.33 -4.87
C PHE A 58 -8.17 -7.19 -3.64
N VAL A 59 -8.18 -6.60 -2.43
CA VAL A 59 -7.88 -7.34 -1.19
C VAL A 59 -8.91 -8.44 -0.94
N GLY A 60 -10.18 -8.19 -1.23
CA GLY A 60 -11.23 -9.21 -1.16
C GLY A 60 -10.94 -10.40 -2.07
N GLY A 61 -10.57 -10.14 -3.32
CA GLY A 61 -10.18 -11.18 -4.29
C GLY A 61 -8.97 -11.99 -3.84
N VAL A 62 -7.91 -11.33 -3.35
CA VAL A 62 -6.70 -12.01 -2.84
C VAL A 62 -7.03 -12.91 -1.66
N ARG A 63 -7.87 -12.45 -0.73
CA ARG A 63 -8.27 -13.25 0.45
C ARG A 63 -9.12 -14.46 0.07
N ALA A 64 -10.00 -14.32 -0.91
CA ALA A 64 -10.82 -15.43 -1.39
C ALA A 64 -9.99 -16.52 -2.09
N GLN A 65 -8.83 -16.16 -2.64
CA GLN A 65 -7.91 -17.08 -3.31
C GLN A 65 -6.87 -17.69 -2.37
N ALA A 66 -6.69 -17.12 -1.17
CA ALA A 66 -5.74 -17.65 -0.21
C ALA A 66 -6.27 -18.98 0.37
N PRO A 67 -5.46 -20.06 0.41
CA PRO A 67 -5.85 -21.26 1.12
C PRO A 67 -6.13 -20.93 2.58
N ALA A 68 -7.12 -21.60 3.19
CA ALA A 68 -7.41 -21.45 4.61
C ALA A 68 -6.11 -21.66 5.40
N ARG A 69 -5.72 -20.63 6.14
CA ARG A 69 -4.49 -20.62 6.93
C ARG A 69 -4.55 -21.80 7.92
N ALA A 70 -3.62 -22.75 7.79
CA ALA A 70 -3.43 -23.81 8.78
C ALA A 70 -2.94 -23.22 10.12
#